data_AF-A0A514ZT33-F1
#
_entry.id   AF-A0A514ZT33-F1
#
_cell.length_a   1.000
_cell.length_b   1.000
_cell.length_c   1.000
_cell.angle_alpha   90.00
_cell.angle_beta   90.00
_cell.angle_gamma   90.00
#
_symmetry.space_group_name_H-M   'P 1'
#
loop_
_entity.id
_entity.type
_entity.pdbx_description
1 polymer ?
#
loop_
_entity_poly.entity_id
_entity_poly.type
_entity_poly.pdbx_seq_one_letter_code
_entity_poly.pdbx_strand_id
1 'polypeptide(L)'
;METNNSSSPSEGQPKQSPVNTSTSNKPTGTKKKRKDDQKKINHIDTYIKVAGPVLTAIGLILGAWQFQYQQGANDEQEFKRRIWEKRLDAYMTIGELTGKLIATPAPSRQFDSLQHHFEQLYWGKMPLFENDSIAYRMKLVSEELQMLQMQQGYKSVLKQRSLLLMQTCQQSLYDSWKNIEDKKPKTNNRPNTN
;
A
#
# COMPACT_ATOMS: atom_id res chain seq x y z
N MET A 1 10.70 22.23 -40.44
CA MET A 1 9.92 22.56 -39.22
C MET A 1 10.42 21.62 -38.14
N GLU A 2 11.56 21.92 -37.51
CA GLU A 2 11.69 22.84 -36.34
C GLU A 2 10.80 22.36 -35.18
N THR A 3 11.19 22.18 -33.92
CA THR A 3 12.43 22.11 -33.12
C THR A 3 11.94 21.81 -31.68
N ASN A 4 12.76 21.10 -30.89
CA ASN A 4 12.99 21.29 -29.43
C ASN A 4 11.86 21.26 -28.39
N ASN A 5 12.00 20.37 -27.40
CA ASN A 5 12.26 20.66 -25.97
C ASN A 5 11.98 19.37 -25.16
N SER A 6 12.95 18.68 -24.54
CA SER A 6 13.87 19.10 -23.46
C SER A 6 13.15 19.67 -22.24
N SER A 7 12.99 18.86 -21.19
CA SER A 7 13.28 19.21 -19.78
C SER A 7 12.86 18.07 -18.85
N SER A 8 13.86 17.34 -18.34
CA SER A 8 13.75 16.44 -17.18
C SER A 8 13.66 17.24 -15.88
N PRO A 9 12.84 16.85 -14.89
CA PRO A 9 12.95 17.38 -13.54
C PRO A 9 13.97 16.60 -12.70
N SER A 10 14.84 17.40 -12.10
CA SER A 10 15.99 17.11 -11.25
C SER A 10 15.70 16.25 -10.02
N GLU A 11 16.65 15.34 -9.73
CA GLU A 11 16.90 14.73 -8.43
C GLU A 11 17.00 15.79 -7.33
N GLY A 12 16.28 15.57 -6.22
CA GLY A 12 16.44 16.30 -4.97
C GLY A 12 17.26 15.47 -3.99
N GLN A 13 18.56 15.75 -3.90
CA GLN A 13 19.43 15.24 -2.84
C GLN A 13 19.13 15.92 -1.49
N PRO A 14 19.24 15.18 -0.37
CA PRO A 14 19.06 15.71 0.98
C PRO A 14 20.27 16.56 1.43
N LYS A 15 19.96 17.73 2.01
CA LYS A 15 20.90 18.65 2.66
C LYS A 15 21.65 17.96 3.79
N GLN A 16 22.96 17.79 3.61
CA GLN A 16 23.91 17.48 4.68
C GLN A 16 24.30 18.79 5.37
N SER A 17 24.07 18.88 6.69
CA SER A 17 24.63 19.96 7.51
C SER A 17 26.01 19.54 8.02
N PRO A 18 27.06 20.38 7.88
CA PRO A 18 28.40 20.04 8.33
C PRO A 18 28.56 20.18 9.85
N VAL A 19 29.10 19.12 10.45
CA VAL A 19 29.71 19.11 11.77
C VAL A 19 31.00 19.92 11.71
N ASN A 20 31.07 21.01 12.48
CA ASN A 20 32.29 21.76 12.69
C ASN A 20 33.02 21.21 13.92
N THR A 21 34.22 20.68 13.71
CA THR A 21 35.20 20.37 14.76
C THR A 21 36.51 21.08 14.39
N SER A 22 36.95 22.05 15.19
CA SER A 22 38.36 22.45 15.34
C SER A 22 38.50 23.35 16.59
N THR A 23 39.09 22.88 17.69
CA THR A 23 40.53 22.86 18.07
C THR A 23 41.05 24.17 18.67
N SER A 24 41.64 24.03 19.87
CA SER A 24 42.79 24.78 20.40
C SER A 24 42.57 26.16 21.04
N ASN A 25 42.69 26.25 22.38
CA ASN A 25 43.93 26.73 23.02
C ASN A 25 43.86 26.71 24.57
N LYS A 26 44.94 26.18 25.17
CA LYS A 26 45.40 26.22 26.58
C LYS A 26 46.14 27.57 26.84
N PRO A 27 46.78 27.89 28.00
CA PRO A 27 46.64 27.51 29.43
C PRO A 27 46.60 28.74 30.39
N THR A 28 46.71 28.47 31.70
CA THR A 28 47.09 29.32 32.87
C THR A 28 45.92 29.90 33.68
N GLY A 29 45.71 29.64 34.97
CA GLY A 29 46.44 28.90 36.00
C GLY A 29 46.37 29.70 37.30
N THR A 30 45.74 29.21 38.37
CA THR A 30 46.19 29.44 39.76
C THR A 30 45.45 28.54 40.77
N LYS A 31 46.22 28.11 41.75
CA LYS A 31 45.97 27.10 42.79
C LYS A 31 44.88 27.51 43.79
N LYS A 32 44.09 26.54 44.28
CA LYS A 32 43.74 26.50 45.70
C LYS A 32 43.44 25.08 46.19
N LYS A 33 44.29 24.62 47.11
CA LYS A 33 44.15 23.42 47.95
C LYS A 33 42.75 23.31 48.55
N ARG A 34 42.15 22.13 48.51
CA ARG A 34 41.29 21.63 49.61
C ARG A 34 41.29 20.10 49.65
N LYS A 35 41.97 19.63 50.70
CA LYS A 35 41.78 18.45 51.54
C LYS A 35 41.40 17.13 50.87
N ASP A 36 42.35 16.22 51.02
CA ASP A 36 42.19 14.77 51.02
C ASP A 36 41.00 14.36 51.90
N ASP A 37 39.99 13.76 51.27
CA ASP A 37 39.06 12.84 51.92
C ASP A 37 39.22 11.46 51.29
N GLN A 38 39.57 10.52 52.15
CA GLN A 38 39.80 9.12 51.87
C GLN A 38 38.64 8.46 51.13
N LYS A 39 38.90 8.10 49.88
CA LYS A 39 38.89 6.73 49.34
C LYS A 39 38.03 5.70 50.13
N LYS A 40 36.72 5.75 49.92
CA LYS A 40 35.93 4.52 49.66
C LYS A 40 35.44 4.60 48.22
N ILE A 41 36.18 3.95 47.33
CA ILE A 41 35.77 3.79 45.93
C ILE A 41 34.61 2.80 45.94
N ASN A 42 33.40 3.33 46.01
CA ASN A 42 32.19 2.54 45.80
C ASN A 42 32.17 2.22 44.30
N HIS A 43 32.36 0.96 43.92
CA HIS A 43 32.33 0.47 42.52
C HIS A 43 31.17 1.02 41.66
N ILE A 44 30.11 1.47 42.33
CA ILE A 44 28.94 2.20 41.82
C ILE A 44 29.32 3.37 40.90
N ASP A 45 30.33 4.18 41.25
CA ASP A 45 30.68 5.40 40.49
C ASP A 45 31.38 5.09 39.15
N THR A 46 31.98 3.90 39.05
CA THR A 46 32.55 3.38 37.78
C THR A 46 31.46 2.73 36.92
N TYR A 47 30.50 2.03 37.55
CA TYR A 47 29.34 1.46 36.85
C TYR A 47 28.47 2.54 36.20
N ILE A 48 28.23 3.67 36.87
CA ILE A 48 27.39 4.76 36.32
C ILE A 48 27.99 5.36 35.04
N LYS A 49 29.32 5.52 34.97
CA LYS A 49 30.00 6.08 33.79
C LYS A 49 29.94 5.19 32.54
N VAL A 50 29.87 3.86 32.73
CA VAL A 50 29.79 2.89 31.63
C VAL A 50 28.34 2.54 31.31
N ALA A 51 27.45 2.53 32.30
CA ALA A 51 26.03 2.18 32.12
C ALA A 51 25.29 3.18 31.22
N GLY A 52 25.63 4.47 31.29
CA GLY A 52 25.02 5.53 30.47
C GLY A 52 25.06 5.22 28.96
N PRO A 53 26.24 5.11 28.33
CA PRO A 53 26.33 4.84 26.89
C PRO A 53 25.76 3.47 26.47
N VAL A 54 25.85 2.46 27.35
CA VAL A 54 25.27 1.13 27.08
C VAL A 54 23.74 1.20 27.03
N LEU A 55 23.11 1.89 27.97
CA LEU A 55 21.66 2.12 27.95
C LEU A 55 21.23 2.91 26.71
N THR A 56 21.99 3.92 26.31
CA THR A 56 21.72 4.66 25.07
C THR A 56 21.79 3.76 23.84
N ALA A 57 22.81 2.91 23.73
CA ALA A 57 22.96 1.97 22.61
C ALA A 57 21.80 0.97 22.54
N ILE A 58 21.39 0.39 23.69
CA ILE A 58 20.25 -0.53 23.76
C ILE A 58 18.96 0.19 23.34
N GLY A 59 18.75 1.42 23.80
CA GLY A 59 17.59 2.24 23.42
C GLY A 59 17.51 2.49 21.91
N LEU A 60 18.64 2.79 21.26
CA LEU A 60 18.70 2.99 19.81
C LEU A 60 18.40 1.71 19.04
N ILE A 61 18.90 0.56 19.49
CA ILE A 61 18.65 -0.74 18.84
C ILE A 61 17.16 -1.12 18.94
N LEU A 62 16.57 -1.00 20.13
CA LEU A 62 15.14 -1.27 20.33
C LEU A 62 14.28 -0.30 19.53
N GLY A 63 14.64 0.98 19.49
CA GLY A 63 13.96 1.99 18.67
C GLY A 63 14.00 1.67 17.18
N ALA A 64 15.17 1.27 16.66
CA ALA A 64 15.32 0.87 15.25
C ALA A 64 14.49 -0.38 14.91
N TRP A 65 14.47 -1.37 15.81
CA TRP A 65 13.68 -2.59 15.61
C TRP A 65 12.17 -2.32 15.62
N GLN A 66 11.68 -1.53 16.59
CA GLN A 66 10.28 -1.12 16.65
C GLN A 66 9.88 -0.31 15.40
N PHE A 67 10.75 0.57 14.93
CA PHE A 67 10.50 1.38 13.74
C PHE A 67 10.41 0.53 12.46
N GLN A 68 11.31 -0.43 12.25
CA GLN A 68 11.22 -1.34 11.10
C GLN A 68 9.95 -2.20 11.14
N TYR A 69 9.58 -2.71 12.31
CA TYR A 69 8.35 -3.49 12.47
C TYR A 69 7.10 -2.64 12.18
N GLN A 70 7.08 -1.40 12.64
CA GLN A 70 5.96 -0.48 12.43
C GLN A 70 5.88 0.03 10.99
N GLN A 71 7.02 0.24 10.31
CA GLN A 71 7.05 0.56 8.88
C GLN A 71 6.54 -0.60 8.02
N GLY A 72 6.98 -1.83 8.28
CA GLY A 72 6.50 -3.00 7.52
C GLY A 72 4.98 -3.21 7.63
N ALA A 73 4.41 -2.97 8.80
CA ALA A 73 2.96 -3.02 9.00
C ALA A 73 2.21 -1.92 8.23
N ASN A 74 2.77 -0.72 8.15
CA ASN A 74 2.19 0.39 7.38
C ASN A 74 2.31 0.13 5.86
N ASP A 75 3.44 -0.39 5.40
CA ASP A 75 3.66 -0.71 3.98
C ASP A 75 2.70 -1.79 3.48
N GLU A 76 2.42 -2.82 4.30
CA GLU A 76 1.45 -3.86 3.95
C GLU A 76 0.02 -3.31 3.87
N GLN A 77 -0.34 -2.38 4.76
CA GLN A 77 -1.65 -1.71 4.71
C GLN A 77 -1.77 -0.80 3.49
N GLU A 78 -0.73 -0.03 3.17
CA GLU A 78 -0.71 0.81 1.98
C GLU A 78 -0.77 -0.02 0.70
N PHE A 79 -0.04 -1.13 0.63
CA PHE A 79 -0.10 -2.05 -0.49
C PHE A 79 -1.51 -2.61 -0.68
N LYS A 80 -2.15 -3.09 0.40
CA LYS A 80 -3.54 -3.58 0.35
C LYS A 80 -4.52 -2.51 -0.11
N ARG A 81 -4.37 -1.27 0.37
CA ARG A 81 -5.21 -0.14 -0.08
C ARG A 81 -5.04 0.11 -1.58
N ARG A 82 -3.79 0.18 -2.06
CA ARG A 82 -3.50 0.38 -3.50
C ARG A 82 -4.08 -0.75 -4.36
N ILE A 83 -3.96 -2.01 -3.92
CA ILE A 83 -4.55 -3.15 -4.62
C ILE A 83 -6.07 -3.07 -4.63
N TRP A 84 -6.69 -2.71 -3.51
CA TRP A 84 -8.14 -2.52 -3.42
C TRP A 84 -8.64 -1.42 -4.38
N GLU A 85 -7.96 -0.28 -4.44
CA GLU A 85 -8.25 0.79 -5.39
C GLU A 85 -8.13 0.33 -6.85
N LYS A 86 -7.09 -0.45 -7.18
CA LYS A 86 -6.91 -1.03 -8.52
C LYS A 86 -8.00 -2.04 -8.89
N ARG A 87 -8.51 -2.80 -7.91
CA ARG A 87 -9.65 -3.70 -8.12
C ARG A 87 -10.95 -2.94 -8.35
N LEU A 88 -11.19 -1.89 -7.56
CA LEU A 88 -12.36 -1.02 -7.72
C LEU A 88 -12.39 -0.42 -9.14
N ASP A 89 -11.26 0.11 -9.60
CA ASP A 89 -11.08 0.66 -10.95
C ASP A 89 -11.35 -0.38 -12.05
N ALA A 90 -10.81 -1.60 -11.88
CA ALA A 90 -11.06 -2.70 -12.81
C ALA A 90 -12.56 -3.08 -12.85
N TYR A 91 -13.23 -3.17 -11.70
CA TYR A 91 -14.66 -3.49 -11.64
C TYR A 91 -15.54 -2.40 -12.24
N MET A 92 -15.21 -1.11 -12.03
CA MET A 92 -15.89 0.00 -12.70
C MET A 92 -15.74 -0.11 -14.22
N THR A 93 -14.53 -0.40 -14.71
CA THR A 93 -14.26 -0.59 -16.15
C THR A 93 -15.07 -1.74 -16.73
N ILE A 94 -15.17 -2.88 -16.04
CA ILE A 94 -16.02 -4.01 -16.47
C ILE A 94 -17.49 -3.58 -16.50
N GLY A 95 -17.97 -2.86 -15.49
CA GLY A 95 -19.34 -2.37 -15.41
C GLY A 95 -19.71 -1.43 -16.56
N GLU A 96 -18.84 -0.47 -16.86
CA GLU A 96 -19.02 0.42 -18.01
C GLU A 96 -19.06 -0.34 -19.33
N LEU A 97 -18.13 -1.30 -19.51
CA LEU A 97 -18.01 -2.05 -20.75
C LEU A 97 -19.18 -3.00 -20.98
N THR A 98 -19.63 -3.70 -19.92
CA THR A 98 -20.83 -4.54 -19.97
C THR A 98 -22.09 -3.71 -20.20
N GLY A 99 -22.20 -2.53 -19.58
CA GLY A 99 -23.27 -1.58 -19.85
C GLY A 99 -23.32 -1.15 -21.32
N LYS A 100 -22.16 -0.79 -21.90
CA LYS A 100 -22.04 -0.46 -23.32
C LYS A 100 -22.41 -1.65 -24.22
N LEU A 101 -21.96 -2.87 -23.90
CA LEU A 101 -22.33 -4.09 -24.64
C LEU A 101 -23.83 -4.36 -24.64
N ILE A 102 -24.50 -4.16 -23.49
CA ILE A 102 -25.95 -4.32 -23.38
C ILE A 102 -26.70 -3.21 -24.12
N ALA A 103 -26.19 -1.97 -24.14
CA ALA A 103 -26.82 -0.88 -24.85
C ALA A 103 -26.73 -1.06 -26.38
N THR A 104 -25.58 -1.52 -26.87
CA THR A 104 -25.33 -1.69 -28.31
C THR A 104 -26.18 -2.81 -28.92
N PRO A 105 -26.75 -2.61 -30.12
CA PRO A 105 -27.39 -3.69 -30.87
C PRO A 105 -26.36 -4.67 -31.42
N ALA A 106 -26.64 -5.96 -31.27
CA ALA A 106 -25.85 -7.05 -31.84
C ALA A 106 -26.62 -7.70 -33.01
N PRO A 107 -25.95 -8.11 -34.10
CA PRO A 107 -24.54 -7.88 -34.41
C PRO A 107 -24.28 -6.48 -35.00
N SER A 108 -23.18 -5.83 -34.63
CA SER A 108 -22.71 -4.57 -35.24
C SER A 108 -21.20 -4.42 -35.09
N ARG A 109 -20.54 -3.65 -35.96
CA ARG A 109 -19.08 -3.39 -35.84
C ARG A 109 -18.69 -2.79 -34.49
N GLN A 110 -19.56 -1.97 -33.91
CA GLN A 110 -19.35 -1.40 -32.58
C GLN A 110 -19.43 -2.48 -31.50
N PHE A 111 -20.34 -3.45 -31.65
CA PHE A 111 -20.44 -4.60 -30.75
C PHE A 111 -19.17 -5.46 -30.81
N ASP A 112 -18.65 -5.78 -32.00
CA ASP A 112 -17.42 -6.56 -32.15
C ASP A 112 -16.22 -5.87 -31.50
N SER A 113 -16.10 -4.55 -31.67
CA SER A 113 -15.05 -3.77 -31.01
C SER A 113 -15.16 -3.79 -29.48
N LEU A 114 -16.38 -3.70 -28.94
CA LEU A 114 -16.62 -3.77 -27.49
C LEU A 114 -16.36 -5.18 -26.93
N GLN A 115 -16.68 -6.22 -27.70
CA GLN A 115 -16.40 -7.61 -27.35
C GLN A 115 -14.89 -7.85 -27.26
N HIS A 116 -14.12 -7.42 -28.25
CA HIS A 116 -12.66 -7.53 -28.20
C HIS A 116 -12.05 -6.76 -27.02
N HIS A 117 -12.58 -5.57 -26.72
CA HIS A 117 -12.13 -4.83 -25.55
C HIS A 117 -12.46 -5.57 -24.25
N PHE A 118 -13.60 -6.29 -24.20
CA PHE A 118 -13.97 -7.12 -23.06
C PHE A 118 -13.04 -8.32 -22.89
N GLU A 119 -12.66 -8.96 -23.98
CA GLU A 119 -11.68 -10.06 -23.97
C GLU A 119 -10.29 -9.58 -23.52
N GLN A 120 -9.83 -8.41 -23.99
CA GLN A 120 -8.59 -7.80 -23.54
C GLN A 120 -8.63 -7.52 -22.03
N LEU A 121 -9.74 -7.00 -21.52
CA LEU A 121 -9.93 -6.74 -20.10
C LEU A 121 -9.96 -8.04 -19.30
N TYR A 122 -10.64 -9.07 -19.81
CA TYR A 122 -10.70 -10.40 -19.21
C TYR A 122 -9.32 -10.99 -19.02
N TRP A 123 -8.52 -11.09 -20.09
CA TRP A 123 -7.17 -11.66 -20.01
C TRP A 123 -6.17 -10.75 -19.29
N GLY A 124 -6.29 -9.43 -19.47
CA GLY A 124 -5.35 -8.44 -18.92
C GLY A 124 -5.55 -8.16 -17.42
N LYS A 125 -6.78 -8.29 -16.90
CA LYS A 125 -7.09 -8.03 -15.49
C LYS A 125 -7.34 -9.30 -14.68
N MET A 126 -7.34 -10.48 -15.31
CA MET A 126 -7.53 -11.77 -14.63
C MET A 126 -6.69 -11.93 -13.35
N PRO A 127 -5.38 -11.58 -13.33
CA PRO A 127 -4.54 -11.75 -12.15
C PRO A 127 -4.92 -10.85 -10.97
N LEU A 128 -5.72 -9.80 -11.18
CA LEU A 128 -6.18 -8.93 -10.09
C LEU A 128 -7.37 -9.51 -9.32
N PHE A 129 -8.09 -10.48 -9.89
CA PHE A 129 -9.26 -11.08 -9.27
C PHE A 129 -8.83 -12.22 -8.34
N GLU A 130 -9.05 -12.03 -7.04
CA GLU A 130 -8.82 -13.07 -6.02
C GLU A 130 -9.90 -14.15 -6.02
N ASN A 131 -11.08 -13.85 -6.55
CA ASN A 131 -12.26 -14.70 -6.41
C ASN A 131 -12.57 -15.42 -7.73
N ASP A 132 -12.45 -16.74 -7.72
CA ASP A 132 -12.77 -17.62 -8.86
C ASP A 132 -14.20 -17.42 -9.38
N SER A 133 -15.13 -17.01 -8.52
CA SER A 133 -16.51 -16.72 -8.93
C SER A 133 -16.59 -15.56 -9.94
N ILE A 134 -15.74 -14.54 -9.82
CA ILE A 134 -15.70 -13.42 -10.78
C ILE A 134 -15.17 -13.92 -12.12
N ALA A 135 -14.06 -14.65 -12.11
CA ALA A 135 -13.48 -15.24 -13.32
C ALA A 135 -14.49 -16.14 -14.04
N TYR A 136 -15.22 -16.96 -13.29
CA TYR A 136 -16.31 -17.79 -13.80
C TYR A 136 -17.44 -16.96 -14.42
N ARG A 137 -17.91 -15.90 -13.74
CA ARG A 137 -18.97 -15.03 -14.26
C ARG A 137 -18.53 -14.26 -15.50
N MET A 138 -17.29 -13.80 -15.57
CA MET A 138 -16.74 -13.16 -16.78
C MET A 138 -16.67 -14.13 -17.95
N LYS A 139 -16.28 -15.39 -17.70
CA LYS A 139 -16.29 -16.45 -18.71
C LYS A 139 -17.70 -16.67 -19.26
N LEU A 140 -18.71 -16.78 -18.40
CA LEU A 140 -20.10 -16.92 -18.84
C LEU A 140 -20.59 -15.73 -19.68
N VAL A 141 -20.15 -14.52 -19.37
CA VAL A 141 -20.46 -13.34 -20.19
C VAL A 141 -19.75 -13.44 -21.55
N SER A 142 -18.47 -13.81 -21.57
CA SER A 142 -17.69 -13.99 -22.81
C SER A 142 -18.32 -15.04 -23.73
N GLU A 143 -18.72 -16.20 -23.20
CA GLU A 143 -19.40 -17.24 -23.97
C GLU A 143 -20.73 -16.73 -24.57
N GLU A 144 -21.51 -15.96 -23.81
CA GLU A 144 -22.77 -15.39 -24.30
C GLU A 144 -22.54 -14.32 -25.38
N LEU A 145 -21.47 -13.54 -25.28
CA LEU A 145 -21.08 -12.59 -26.32
C LEU A 145 -20.76 -13.30 -27.63
N GLN A 146 -20.03 -14.42 -27.57
CA GLN A 146 -19.73 -15.26 -28.74
C GLN A 146 -21.00 -15.86 -29.35
N MET A 147 -21.92 -16.36 -28.52
CA MET A 147 -23.22 -16.88 -28.99
C MET A 147 -24.06 -15.79 -29.67
N LEU A 148 -24.07 -14.56 -29.15
CA LEU A 148 -24.75 -13.43 -29.77
C LEU A 148 -24.14 -13.04 -31.11
N GLN A 149 -22.81 -13.12 -31.26
CA GLN A 149 -22.12 -12.89 -32.53
C GLN A 149 -22.53 -13.93 -33.58
N MET A 150 -22.73 -15.18 -33.17
CA MET A 150 -23.24 -16.26 -34.02
C MET A 150 -24.76 -16.20 -34.26
N GLN A 151 -25.45 -15.17 -33.75
CA GLN A 151 -26.92 -15.03 -33.77
C GLN A 151 -27.68 -16.18 -33.08
N GLN A 152 -27.03 -16.94 -32.20
CA GLN A 152 -27.61 -18.05 -31.44
C GLN A 152 -27.98 -17.67 -30.00
N GLY A 153 -27.46 -16.54 -29.51
CA GLY A 153 -27.67 -16.06 -28.13
C GLY A 153 -28.89 -15.14 -27.97
N TYR A 154 -29.26 -14.88 -26.72
CA TYR A 154 -30.34 -13.97 -26.37
C TYR A 154 -29.83 -12.79 -25.54
N LYS A 155 -30.14 -11.57 -25.96
CA LYS A 155 -29.70 -10.35 -25.27
C LYS A 155 -30.19 -10.27 -23.81
N SER A 156 -31.33 -10.88 -23.50
CA SER A 156 -31.85 -11.01 -22.12
C SER A 156 -30.91 -11.84 -21.24
N VAL A 157 -30.33 -12.92 -21.76
CA VAL A 157 -29.39 -13.79 -21.05
C VAL A 157 -28.08 -13.04 -20.81
N LEU A 158 -27.56 -12.31 -21.81
CA LEU A 158 -26.38 -11.45 -21.62
C LEU A 158 -26.60 -10.42 -20.51
N LYS A 159 -27.77 -9.76 -20.51
CA LYS A 159 -28.13 -8.78 -19.47
C LYS A 159 -28.16 -9.42 -18.09
N GLN A 160 -28.79 -10.59 -17.95
CA GLN A 160 -28.86 -11.31 -16.68
C GLN A 160 -27.47 -11.74 -16.19
N ARG A 161 -26.64 -12.32 -17.07
CA ARG A 161 -25.26 -12.74 -16.73
C ARG A 161 -24.39 -11.55 -16.34
N SER A 162 -24.52 -10.43 -17.03
CA SER A 162 -23.79 -9.20 -16.72
C SER A 162 -24.21 -8.59 -15.37
N LEU A 163 -25.50 -8.62 -15.04
CA LEU A 163 -26.00 -8.20 -13.72
C LEU A 163 -25.44 -9.08 -12.60
N LEU A 164 -25.44 -10.41 -12.79
CA LEU A 164 -24.85 -11.35 -11.83
C LEU A 164 -23.34 -11.13 -11.67
N LEU A 165 -22.64 -10.83 -12.76
CA LEU A 165 -21.21 -10.47 -12.71
C LEU A 165 -21.01 -9.21 -11.85
N MET A 166 -21.79 -8.14 -12.07
CA MET A 166 -21.69 -6.91 -11.27
C MET A 166 -22.00 -7.13 -9.80
N GLN A 167 -23.03 -7.92 -9.47
CA GLN A 167 -23.34 -8.29 -8.10
C GLN A 167 -22.19 -9.06 -7.44
N THR A 168 -21.54 -9.97 -8.18
CA THR A 168 -20.39 -10.74 -7.69
C THR A 168 -19.19 -9.83 -7.43
N CYS A 169 -18.92 -8.86 -8.31
CA CYS A 169 -17.88 -7.85 -8.10
C CYS A 169 -18.16 -7.00 -6.86
N GLN A 170 -19.41 -6.55 -6.68
CA GLN A 170 -19.82 -5.77 -5.51
C GLN A 170 -19.65 -6.56 -4.21
N GLN A 171 -20.05 -7.84 -4.20
CA GLN A 171 -19.87 -8.71 -3.05
C GLN A 171 -18.38 -8.90 -2.71
N SER A 172 -17.55 -9.14 -3.73
CA SER A 172 -16.11 -9.29 -3.53
C SER A 172 -15.44 -8.02 -2.99
N LEU A 173 -15.88 -6.83 -3.41
CA LEU A 173 -15.40 -5.56 -2.84
C LEU A 173 -15.79 -5.41 -1.38
N TYR A 174 -17.03 -5.76 -1.03
CA TYR A 174 -17.53 -5.70 0.33
C TYR A 174 -16.77 -6.64 1.26
N ASP A 175 -16.57 -7.89 0.83
CA ASP A 175 -15.82 -8.90 1.58
C ASP A 175 -14.36 -8.45 1.77
N SER A 176 -13.74 -7.90 0.72
CA SER A 176 -12.39 -7.35 0.80
C SER A 176 -12.29 -6.15 1.75
N TRP A 177 -13.30 -5.28 1.79
CA TRP A 177 -13.33 -4.12 2.68
C TRP A 177 -13.48 -4.53 4.14
N LYS A 178 -14.40 -5.45 4.43
CA LYS A 178 -14.62 -5.96 5.78
C LYS A 178 -13.37 -6.62 6.36
N ASN A 179 -12.64 -7.38 5.54
CA ASN A 179 -11.37 -8.00 5.92
C ASN A 179 -10.27 -6.99 6.29
N ILE A 180 -10.35 -5.74 5.78
CA ILE A 180 -9.41 -4.66 6.13
C ILE A 180 -9.81 -4.05 7.48
N GLU A 181 -11.11 -3.87 7.74
CA GLU A 181 -11.61 -3.30 9.00
C GLU A 181 -11.38 -4.21 10.20
N ASP A 182 -11.63 -5.52 10.05
CA ASP A 182 -11.49 -6.50 11.14
C ASP A 182 -10.04 -6.65 11.64
N LYS A 183 -9.05 -6.24 10.82
CA LYS A 183 -7.63 -6.25 11.19
C LYS A 183 -7.16 -5.00 11.94
N LYS A 184 -8.02 -4.00 12.17
CA LYS A 184 -7.66 -2.87 13.04
C LYS A 184 -7.47 -3.42 14.46
N PRO A 185 -6.30 -3.21 15.09
CA PRO A 185 -6.08 -3.67 16.45
C PRO A 185 -7.16 -3.05 17.32
N LYS A 186 -7.91 -3.89 18.06
CA LYS A 186 -8.82 -3.41 19.10
C LYS A 186 -7.95 -2.62 20.07
N THR A 187 -7.96 -1.29 19.94
CA THR A 187 -7.34 -0.40 20.90
C THR A 187 -8.06 -0.65 22.20
N ASN A 188 -7.39 -1.41 23.09
CA ASN A 188 -7.91 -1.79 24.38
C ASN A 188 -7.88 -0.53 25.25
N ASN A 189 -8.79 0.40 24.97
CA ASN A 189 -9.10 1.55 25.83
C ASN A 189 -9.81 0.99 27.06
N ARG A 190 -9.04 0.37 27.96
CA ARG A 190 -9.47 0.20 29.34
C ARG A 190 -9.59 1.61 29.93
N PRO A 191 -10.79 2.07 30.34
CA PRO A 191 -10.89 3.29 31.12
C PRO A 191 -10.11 3.07 32.42
N ASN A 192 -9.11 3.91 32.66
CA ASN A 192 -8.38 3.93 33.90
C ASN A 192 -9.30 4.54 34.97
N THR A 193 -10.00 3.70 35.72
CA THR A 193 -10.78 4.12 36.89
C THR A 193 -9.80 4.32 38.04
N ASN A 194 -9.49 5.59 38.33
CA ASN A 194 -8.95 6.01 39.62
C ASN A 194 -10.07 6.09 40.66
#